data_AF-A0AAQ4DDR5-F1
#
_entry.id   AF-A0AAQ4DDR5-F1
#
_cell.length_a   1.000
_cell.length_b   1.000
_cell.length_c   1.000
_cell.angle_alpha   90.00
_cell.angle_beta   90.00
_cell.angle_gamma   90.00
#
_symmetry.space_group_name_H-M   'P 1'
#
loop_
_entity.id
_entity.type
_entity.pdbx_description
1 polymer ?
#
loop_
_entity_poly.entity_id
_entity_poly.type
_entity_poly.pdbx_seq_one_letter_code
_entity_poly.pdbx_strand_id
1 'polypeptide(L)'
;MPRFTGTVKLKICEAVDLQPTDLIARYANVLCSSVEQVLVDPYVTVSVDDMFMSRSSTKQRTLKPVWNECFAAEVHGVRSLGFTVFHSALHSDDFVANCSVAFDELLNLAKEQGSGETDVWVSALYKLRDFMH
;
A
#
# COMPACT_ATOMS: atom_id res chain seq x y z
N MET A 1 20.56 -9.44 -12.86
CA MET A 1 19.87 -8.39 -12.08
C MET A 1 20.13 -8.66 -10.61
N PRO A 2 20.43 -7.64 -9.81
CA PRO A 2 20.67 -7.82 -8.38
C PRO A 2 19.43 -8.37 -7.69
N ARG A 3 19.65 -9.12 -6.61
CA ARG A 3 18.61 -9.66 -5.75
C ARG A 3 19.02 -9.35 -4.32
N PHE A 4 18.07 -8.90 -3.51
CA PHE A 4 18.31 -8.58 -2.12
C PHE A 4 18.12 -9.82 -1.24
N THR A 5 19.08 -10.05 -0.35
CA THR A 5 18.99 -11.05 0.71
C THR A 5 19.41 -10.38 2.00
N GLY A 6 18.59 -10.48 3.03
CA GLY A 6 18.85 -9.84 4.31
C GLY A 6 17.57 -9.57 5.09
N THR A 7 17.62 -8.60 6.00
CA THR A 7 16.47 -8.21 6.80
C THR A 7 15.86 -6.93 6.26
N VAL A 8 14.56 -6.96 5.96
CA VAL A 8 13.77 -5.77 5.67
C VAL A 8 13.16 -5.30 6.99
N LYS A 9 13.39 -4.05 7.35
CA LYS A 9 12.69 -3.36 8.44
C LYS A 9 11.97 -2.18 7.84
N LEU A 10 10.68 -2.04 8.11
CA LEU A 10 9.87 -0.97 7.55
C LEU A 10 8.97 -0.38 8.62
N LYS A 11 8.69 0.91 8.48
CA LYS A 11 7.65 1.60 9.24
C LYS A 11 6.67 2.21 8.25
N ILE A 12 5.42 1.77 8.30
CA ILE A 12 4.33 2.38 7.54
C ILE A 12 3.77 3.51 8.38
N CYS A 13 4.02 4.75 7.95
CA CYS A 13 3.56 5.94 8.65
C CYS A 13 2.10 6.23 8.32
N GLU A 14 1.82 6.69 7.10
CA GLU A 14 0.49 7.12 6.67
C GLU A 14 0.31 6.98 5.16
N ALA A 15 -0.93 7.02 4.71
CA ALA A 15 -1.28 7.32 3.33
C ALA A 15 -2.12 8.59 3.30
N VAL A 16 -1.97 9.37 2.23
CA VAL A 16 -2.72 10.61 2.02
C VAL A 16 -3.45 10.55 0.70
N ASP A 17 -4.58 11.25 0.64
CA ASP A 17 -5.38 11.47 -0.56
C ASP A 17 -5.79 10.18 -1.31
N LEU A 18 -6.10 9.13 -0.54
CA LEU A 18 -6.73 7.92 -1.08
C LEU A 18 -8.02 8.30 -1.81
N GLN A 19 -8.21 7.75 -3.00
CA GLN A 19 -9.38 7.88 -3.84
C GLN A 19 -10.08 6.53 -3.81
N PRO A 20 -11.34 6.48 -3.38
CA PRO A 20 -12.17 5.30 -3.58
C PRO A 20 -12.19 4.95 -5.07
N THR A 21 -12.13 3.65 -5.39
CA THR A 21 -12.30 3.22 -6.77
C THR A 21 -13.71 3.54 -7.26
N ASP A 22 -13.90 3.65 -8.58
CA ASP A 22 -15.21 3.88 -9.20
C ASP A 22 -16.26 2.86 -8.72
N LEU A 23 -15.83 1.63 -8.40
CA LEU A 23 -16.71 0.60 -7.83
C LEU A 23 -17.22 1.03 -6.45
N ILE A 24 -16.32 1.38 -5.54
CA ILE A 24 -16.65 1.82 -4.18
C ILE A 24 -17.53 3.09 -4.24
N ALA A 25 -17.20 4.04 -5.12
CA ALA A 25 -17.98 5.25 -5.33
C ALA A 25 -19.40 4.97 -5.88
N ARG A 26 -19.53 4.05 -6.83
CA ARG A 26 -20.83 3.65 -7.41
C ARG A 26 -21.72 2.95 -6.38
N TYR A 27 -21.18 2.03 -5.59
CA TYR A 27 -21.93 1.37 -4.50
C TYR A 27 -22.44 2.41 -3.49
N ALA A 28 -21.59 3.36 -3.09
CA ALA A 28 -21.98 4.43 -2.20
C ALA A 28 -23.10 5.30 -2.78
N ASN A 29 -23.02 5.69 -4.06
CA ASN A 29 -24.05 6.52 -4.71
C ASN A 29 -25.42 5.83 -4.85
N VAL A 30 -25.46 4.50 -4.91
CA VAL A 30 -26.71 3.73 -4.96
C VAL A 30 -27.34 3.58 -3.57
N LEU A 31 -26.52 3.47 -2.53
CA LEU A 31 -26.98 3.20 -1.16
C LEU A 31 -27.15 4.46 -0.29
N CYS A 32 -26.42 5.53 -0.60
CA CYS A 32 -26.38 6.78 0.17
C CYS A 32 -26.79 7.97 -0.70
N SER A 33 -27.81 8.70 -0.26
CA SER A 33 -28.40 9.84 -1.01
C SER A 33 -27.68 11.18 -0.81
N SER A 34 -26.59 11.22 -0.02
CA SER A 34 -25.83 12.44 0.26
C SER A 34 -24.47 12.43 -0.45
N VAL A 35 -24.07 13.60 -0.95
CA VAL A 35 -22.76 13.89 -1.57
C VAL A 35 -21.64 13.93 -0.51
N GLU A 36 -21.72 13.09 0.53
CA GLU A 36 -20.63 12.95 1.47
C GLU A 36 -19.49 12.22 0.76
N GLN A 37 -18.25 12.70 0.98
CA GLN A 37 -17.06 12.07 0.44
C GLN A 37 -17.04 10.61 0.91
N VAL A 38 -17.03 9.67 -0.04
CA VAL A 38 -17.06 8.24 0.25
C VAL A 38 -15.81 7.89 1.04
N LEU A 39 -15.98 7.62 2.33
CA LEU A 39 -14.90 7.20 3.22
C LEU A 39 -14.75 5.68 3.15
N VAL A 40 -13.51 5.21 3.30
CA VAL A 40 -13.20 3.78 3.34
C VAL A 40 -12.62 3.41 4.70
N ASP A 41 -12.54 2.11 4.95
CA ASP A 41 -11.85 1.53 6.10
C ASP A 41 -10.50 0.95 5.63
N PRO A 42 -9.46 1.78 5.43
CA PRO A 42 -8.24 1.33 4.77
C PRO A 42 -7.35 0.50 5.68
N TYR A 43 -6.74 -0.51 5.09
CA TYR A 43 -5.55 -1.19 5.61
C TYR A 43 -4.57 -1.43 4.45
N VAL A 44 -3.30 -1.63 4.77
CA VAL A 44 -2.27 -1.94 3.77
C VAL A 44 -1.69 -3.33 4.01
N THR A 45 -1.52 -4.08 2.93
CA THR A 45 -0.72 -5.31 2.92
C THR A 45 0.65 -5.01 2.35
N VAL A 46 1.68 -5.57 2.97
CA VAL A 46 3.05 -5.55 2.46
C VAL A 46 3.34 -6.91 1.84
N SER A 47 3.94 -6.91 0.65
CA SER A 47 4.37 -8.10 -0.06
C SER A 47 5.81 -7.99 -0.54
N VAL A 48 6.46 -9.12 -0.75
CA VAL A 48 7.80 -9.20 -1.31
C VAL A 48 7.75 -10.16 -2.50
N ASP A 49 8.11 -9.68 -3.69
CA ASP A 49 7.92 -10.41 -4.96
C ASP A 49 6.51 -11.02 -5.08
N ASP A 50 5.48 -10.22 -4.80
CA ASP A 50 4.04 -10.59 -4.78
C ASP A 50 3.64 -11.62 -3.71
N MET A 51 4.56 -12.07 -2.86
CA MET A 51 4.27 -12.94 -1.72
C MET A 51 3.90 -12.10 -0.49
N PHE A 52 2.76 -12.41 0.14
CA PHE A 52 2.32 -11.73 1.36
C PHE A 52 3.37 -11.80 2.47
N MET A 53 3.64 -10.66 3.09
CA MET A 53 4.57 -10.54 4.21
C MET A 53 3.84 -10.11 5.50
N SER A 54 3.09 -9.01 5.44
CA SER A 54 2.40 -8.47 6.61
C SER A 54 1.18 -7.63 6.24
N ARG A 55 0.36 -7.31 7.24
CA ARG A 55 -0.83 -6.45 7.11
C ARG A 55 -0.87 -5.47 8.27
N SER A 56 -1.27 -4.23 8.00
CA SER A 56 -1.52 -3.22 9.03
C SER A 56 -2.85 -3.40 9.75
N SER A 57 -3.05 -2.66 10.84
CA SER A 57 -4.40 -2.43 11.38
C SER A 57 -5.29 -1.72 10.35
N THR A 58 -6.59 -1.94 10.47
CA THR A 58 -7.60 -1.25 9.66
C THR A 58 -7.97 0.05 10.35
N LYS A 59 -7.90 1.18 9.63
CA LYS A 59 -8.40 2.47 10.11
C LYS A 59 -9.81 2.66 9.62
N GLN A 60 -10.66 3.27 10.44
CA GLN A 60 -12.09 3.40 10.15
C GLN A 60 -12.39 4.75 9.50
N ARG A 61 -13.23 4.75 8.47
CA ARG A 61 -13.83 5.92 7.81
C ARG A 61 -12.83 7.04 7.56
N THR A 62 -11.79 6.77 6.77
CA THR A 62 -10.76 7.76 6.43
C THR A 62 -10.16 7.53 5.05
N LEU A 63 -9.81 8.63 4.38
CA LEU A 63 -8.98 8.63 3.16
C LEU A 63 -7.52 9.03 3.45
N LYS A 64 -7.21 9.29 4.73
CA LYS A 64 -5.89 9.71 5.22
C LYS A 64 -5.51 8.85 6.43
N PRO A 65 -5.33 7.53 6.26
CA PRO A 65 -5.00 6.66 7.38
C PRO A 65 -3.59 6.90 7.90
N VAL A 66 -3.46 6.96 9.22
CA VAL A 66 -2.19 7.00 9.94
C VAL A 66 -2.02 5.68 10.69
N TRP A 67 -1.08 4.84 10.26
CA TRP A 67 -0.79 3.54 10.87
C TRP A 67 0.30 3.64 11.93
N ASN A 68 1.46 4.21 11.57
CA ASN A 68 2.68 4.21 12.40
C ASN A 68 3.08 2.81 12.88
N GLU A 69 2.99 1.80 12.01
CA GLU A 69 3.23 0.40 12.32
C GLU A 69 4.56 -0.09 11.74
N CYS A 70 5.33 -0.84 12.52
CA CYS A 70 6.62 -1.38 12.11
C CYS A 70 6.54 -2.87 11.79
N PHE A 71 7.20 -3.29 10.73
CA PHE A 71 7.30 -4.68 10.31
C PHE A 71 8.76 -5.04 10.06
N ALA A 72 9.11 -6.29 10.30
CA ALA A 72 10.42 -6.83 9.96
C ALA A 72 10.28 -8.25 9.44
N ALA A 73 11.05 -8.57 8.40
CA ALA A 73 11.11 -9.91 7.83
C ALA A 73 12.50 -10.20 7.27
N GLU A 74 12.92 -11.45 7.37
CA GLU A 74 14.07 -11.97 6.63
C GLU A 74 13.62 -12.38 5.23
N VAL A 75 14.36 -11.93 4.21
CA VAL A 75 14.04 -12.17 2.81
C VAL A 75 15.26 -12.71 2.08
N HIS A 76 15.04 -13.57 1.09
CA HIS A 76 16.11 -14.22 0.36
C HIS A 76 15.86 -14.11 -1.14
N GLY A 77 16.78 -13.45 -1.84
CA GLY A 77 16.78 -13.40 -3.31
C GLY A 77 15.64 -12.59 -3.92
N VAL A 78 15.15 -11.55 -3.24
CA VAL A 78 13.95 -10.80 -3.63
C VAL A 78 14.29 -9.56 -4.45
N ARG A 79 13.31 -9.01 -5.17
CA ARG A 79 13.49 -7.91 -6.13
C ARG A 79 12.65 -6.69 -5.84
N SER A 80 11.44 -6.87 -5.31
CA SER A 80 10.51 -5.76 -5.08
C SER A 80 9.77 -5.89 -3.76
N LEU A 81 9.51 -4.74 -3.14
CA LEU A 81 8.61 -4.56 -2.01
C LEU A 81 7.31 -3.94 -2.53
N GLY A 82 6.19 -4.64 -2.33
CA GLY A 82 4.86 -4.21 -2.74
C GLY A 82 4.02 -3.73 -1.55
N PHE A 83 3.18 -2.73 -1.81
CA PHE A 83 2.19 -2.23 -0.86
C PHE A 83 0.84 -2.12 -1.56
N THR A 84 -0.16 -2.78 -1.00
CA THR A 84 -1.51 -2.76 -1.55
C THR A 84 -2.49 -2.30 -0.49
N VAL A 85 -3.24 -1.24 -0.78
CA VAL A 85 -4.26 -0.67 0.10
C VAL A 85 -5.60 -1.26 -0.28
N PHE A 86 -6.33 -1.73 0.73
CA PHE A 86 -7.67 -2.28 0.60
C PHE A 86 -8.64 -1.55 1.54
N HIS A 87 -9.91 -1.47 1.14
CA HIS A 87 -11.03 -1.14 2.00
C HIS A 87 -11.56 -2.43 2.61
N SER A 88 -11.56 -2.54 3.94
CA SER A 88 -12.21 -3.68 4.59
C SER A 88 -13.72 -3.47 4.67
N ALA A 89 -14.48 -4.33 4.02
CA ALA A 89 -15.95 -4.35 4.12
C ALA A 89 -16.43 -5.69 4.69
N LEU A 90 -17.70 -5.76 5.08
CA LEU A 90 -18.28 -6.92 5.78
C LEU A 90 -18.18 -8.25 4.99
N HIS A 91 -18.15 -8.17 3.66
CA HIS A 91 -18.28 -9.34 2.77
C HIS A 91 -17.16 -9.45 1.72
N SER A 92 -16.38 -8.39 1.52
CA SER A 92 -15.25 -8.35 0.61
C SER A 92 -14.24 -7.30 1.10
N ASP A 93 -12.97 -7.49 0.73
CA ASP A 93 -11.97 -6.45 0.87
C ASP A 93 -11.73 -5.86 -0.53
N ASP A 94 -12.10 -4.61 -0.72
CA ASP A 94 -12.07 -3.96 -2.03
C ASP A 94 -10.72 -3.29 -2.26
N PHE A 95 -10.12 -3.49 -3.43
CA PHE A 95 -8.88 -2.84 -3.80
C PHE A 95 -9.04 -1.32 -3.86
N VAL A 96 -8.07 -0.58 -3.30
CA VAL A 96 -8.02 0.89 -3.34
C VAL A 96 -6.84 1.37 -4.16
N ALA A 97 -5.62 0.95 -3.82
CA ALA A 97 -4.39 1.43 -4.46
C ALA A 97 -3.24 0.43 -4.34
N ASN A 98 -2.22 0.57 -5.21
CA ASN A 98 -1.02 -0.24 -5.14
C ASN A 98 0.23 0.58 -5.45
N CYS A 99 1.33 0.27 -4.78
CA CYS A 99 2.66 0.65 -5.21
C CYS A 99 3.64 -0.52 -5.06
N SER A 100 4.73 -0.46 -5.81
CA SER A 100 5.84 -1.39 -5.68
C SER A 100 7.14 -0.63 -5.90
N VAL A 101 8.14 -0.92 -5.07
CA VAL A 101 9.48 -0.33 -5.20
C VAL A 101 10.49 -1.45 -5.36
N ALA A 102 11.43 -1.28 -6.28
CA ALA A 102 12.52 -2.23 -6.45
C ALA A 102 13.54 -2.07 -5.31
N PHE A 103 14.08 -3.18 -4.80
CA PHE A 103 15.15 -3.13 -3.81
C PHE A 103 16.39 -2.40 -4.34
N ASP A 104 16.68 -2.49 -5.64
CA ASP A 104 17.79 -1.77 -6.26
C ASP A 104 17.64 -0.25 -6.12
N GLU A 105 16.42 0.27 -6.25
CA GLU A 105 16.10 1.68 -6.07
C GLU A 105 16.31 2.11 -4.62
N LEU A 106 15.76 1.33 -3.66
CA LEU A 106 15.94 1.58 -2.23
C LEU A 106 17.42 1.57 -1.81
N LEU A 107 18.19 0.61 -2.30
CA LEU A 107 19.62 0.49 -1.99
C LEU A 107 20.45 1.61 -2.60
N ASN A 108 20.07 2.12 -3.77
CA ASN A 108 20.75 3.27 -4.37
C ASN A 108 20.48 4.55 -3.57
N LEU A 109 19.23 4.77 -3.15
CA LEU A 109 18.86 5.89 -2.27
C LEU A 109 19.63 5.84 -0.94
N ALA A 110 19.77 4.64 -0.34
CA ALA A 110 20.53 4.46 0.90
C ALA A 110 22.02 4.83 0.75
N LYS A 111 22.64 4.42 -0.37
CA LYS A 111 24.03 4.76 -0.68
C LYS A 111 24.24 6.26 -0.87
N GLU A 112 23.33 6.93 -1.57
CA GLU A 112 23.40 8.38 -1.79
C GLU A 112 23.30 9.17 -0.50
N GLN A 113 22.48 8.70 0.45
CA GLN A 113 22.30 9.36 1.76
C GLN A 113 23.37 8.98 2.80
N GLY A 114 24.26 8.03 2.50
CA GLY A 114 25.30 7.57 3.44
C GLY A 114 24.75 6.90 4.71
N SER A 115 23.50 6.44 4.66
CA SER A 115 22.71 5.97 5.80
C SER A 115 22.14 4.58 5.50
N GLY A 116 22.12 3.70 6.51
CA GLY A 116 21.44 2.38 6.41
C GLY A 116 19.92 2.47 6.51
N GLU A 117 19.38 3.66 6.80
CA GLU A 117 17.96 3.96 6.90
C GLU A 117 17.56 4.96 5.81
N THR A 118 16.45 4.70 5.12
CA THR A 118 15.90 5.55 4.07
C THR A 118 14.43 5.81 4.31
N ASP A 119 14.06 7.08 4.47
CA ASP A 119 12.66 7.51 4.46
C ASP A 119 12.26 7.83 3.02
N VAL A 120 11.23 7.13 2.51
CA VAL A 120 10.78 7.27 1.11
C VAL A 120 9.27 7.40 1.06
N TRP A 121 8.79 8.40 0.32
CA TRP A 121 7.40 8.49 -0.10
C TRP A 121 7.22 7.78 -1.44
N VAL A 122 6.38 6.75 -1.45
CA VAL A 122 6.10 5.99 -2.68
C VAL A 122 4.72 6.39 -3.18
N SER A 123 4.66 6.91 -4.40
CA SER A 123 3.38 7.21 -5.04
C SER A 123 2.63 5.92 -5.34
N ALA A 124 1.45 5.74 -4.73
CA ALA A 124 0.53 4.68 -5.10
C ALA A 124 -0.18 5.04 -6.39
N LEU A 125 -0.10 4.14 -7.38
CA LEU A 125 -0.85 4.27 -8.61
C LEU A 125 -2.22 3.62 -8.41
N TYR A 126 -3.27 4.31 -8.84
CA TYR A 126 -4.53 3.65 -9.17
C TYR A 126 -4.27 2.77 -10.38
N LYS A 127 -4.33 1.45 -10.20
CA LYS A 127 -4.31 0.53 -11.34
C LYS A 127 -5.71 0.51 -11.97
N LEU A 128 -6.09 1.61 -12.62
CA LEU A 128 -7.23 1.68 -13.54
C LEU A 128 -6.78 1.40 -14.98
N ARG A 129 -6.00 0.33 -15.18
CA ARG A 129 -5.80 -0.27 -16.51
C ARG A 129 -5.75 -1.78 -16.34
N ASP A 130 -6.59 -2.45 -17.14
CA ASP A 130 -6.60 -3.89 -17.47
C ASP A 130 -7.83 -4.71 -17.07
N PHE A 131 -9.04 -4.12 -16.99
CA PHE A 131 -10.29 -4.89 -17.14
C PHE A 131 -11.33 -4.14 -18.00
N MET A 132 -11.01 -3.95 -19.28
CA MET A 132 -12.00 -4.01 -20.35
C MET A 132 -11.32 -4.65 -21.57
N HIS A 133 -11.48 -5.96 -21.68
CA HIS A 133 -11.53 -6.67 -22.95
C HIS A 133 -12.95 -7.22 -23.10
#